data_AF-A0A9R1NRC9-F1
#
_entry.id   AF-A0A9R1NRC9-F1
#
_cell.length_a   1.000
_cell.length_b   1.000
_cell.length_c   1.000
_cell.angle_alpha   90.00
_cell.angle_beta   90.00
_cell.angle_gamma   90.00
#
_symmetry.space_group_name_H-M   'P 1'
#
loop_
_entity.id
_entity.type
_entity.pdbx_description
1 polymer ?
#
loop_
_entity_poly.entity_id
_entity_poly.type
_entity_poly.pdbx_seq_one_letter_code
_entity_poly.pdbx_strand_id
1 'polypeptide(L)'
;MHDESLRYILSDQAIAALAVRVPKGRTEMCAVIAETEPSASTMHPSLSSPSPVVVAHIEELCYLIEDTTVSMDNLFTTLLGKYKEPSGLCRLSVYNYNLVSQLSLKQTNIFAFASSGEKLSTTSPNKKASRESFIKKFSCKSPVYHNCRIYASDERLLCYCDRKKLEWYIQRDLAKLVEDNPPGIMLLFEPKGRPEDEDNEFYIQSKKNICVGCGEKSHYIRYRIIPSCYRMHFPEHLKSHRSHDIVLLCVDCHEIAHSAAEKYKRRLAEELGIPLFVQKIVNSGDRSLITDASVSEDKLNEKGVSPLLLRTAAMALLRHGSTMPSKRCEELMQVPTSF
;
A
#
# COMPACT_ATOMS: atom_id res chain seq x y z
N MET A 1 0.43 9.37 2.86
CA MET A 1 -0.29 10.65 2.63
C MET A 1 0.48 11.57 1.70
N HIS A 2 1.81 11.70 1.82
CA HIS A 2 2.60 12.56 0.94
C HIS A 2 2.97 11.96 -0.42
N ASP A 3 2.67 10.68 -0.68
CA ASP A 3 3.11 9.94 -1.90
C ASP A 3 4.63 10.03 -2.16
N GLU A 4 5.38 10.30 -1.09
CA GLU A 4 6.83 10.43 -1.12
C GLU A 4 7.50 9.12 -0.71
N SER A 5 8.66 8.84 -1.29
CA SER A 5 9.46 7.68 -0.89
C SER A 5 9.97 7.85 0.55
N LEU A 6 10.06 6.75 1.31
CA LEU A 6 10.58 6.80 2.69
C LEU A 6 11.99 7.40 2.74
N ARG A 7 12.84 7.05 1.76
CA ARG A 7 14.19 7.60 1.62
C ARG A 7 14.21 9.11 1.38
N TYR A 8 13.21 9.64 0.68
CA TYR A 8 13.07 11.09 0.45
C TYR A 8 12.59 11.82 1.70
N ILE A 9 11.69 11.21 2.48
CA ILE A 9 11.21 11.82 3.73
C ILE A 9 12.34 11.88 4.74
N LEU A 10 12.96 10.73 5.05
CA LEU A 10 14.05 10.62 5.99
C LEU A 10 14.88 9.37 5.65
N SER A 11 16.15 9.56 5.28
CA SER A 11 17.02 8.45 4.87
C SER A 11 17.34 7.51 6.04
N ASP A 12 17.67 6.25 5.75
CA ASP A 12 18.08 5.28 6.78
C ASP A 12 19.33 5.77 7.55
N GLN A 13 20.20 6.54 6.88
CA GLN A 13 21.38 7.17 7.49
C GLN A 13 21.00 8.32 8.43
N ALA A 14 20.03 9.15 8.04
CA ALA A 14 19.47 10.20 8.90
C ALA A 14 18.81 9.58 10.14
N ILE A 15 18.00 8.54 9.97
CA ILE A 15 17.36 7.82 11.10
C ILE A 15 18.40 7.29 12.08
N ALA A 16 19.46 6.64 11.56
CA ALA A 16 20.54 6.12 12.38
C ALA A 16 21.29 7.24 13.13
N ALA A 17 21.59 8.34 12.45
CA ALA A 17 22.28 9.48 13.07
C ALA A 17 21.43 10.16 14.15
N LEU A 18 20.13 10.31 13.92
CA LEU A 18 19.19 10.85 14.91
C LEU A 18 19.08 9.96 16.15
N ALA A 19 19.04 8.64 15.96
CA ALA A 19 19.02 7.69 17.08
C ALA A 19 20.31 7.71 17.91
N VAL A 20 21.45 8.02 17.30
CA VAL A 20 22.75 8.11 18.00
C VAL A 20 22.94 9.45 18.69
N ARG A 21 22.60 10.56 18.02
CA ARG A 21 22.90 11.91 18.50
C ARG A 21 21.83 12.49 19.42
N VAL A 22 20.59 12.00 19.33
CA VAL A 22 19.44 12.41 20.16
C VAL A 22 19.30 13.94 20.25
N PRO A 23 19.16 14.64 19.11
CA PRO A 23 19.11 16.10 19.10
C PRO A 23 17.86 16.63 19.81
N LYS A 24 18.03 17.69 20.61
CA LYS A 24 16.99 18.26 21.50
C LYS A 24 16.32 19.50 20.94
N GLY A 25 16.81 20.00 19.81
CA GLY A 25 16.35 21.25 19.22
C GLY A 25 16.10 21.13 17.73
N ARG A 26 15.17 21.93 17.22
CA ARG A 26 14.84 22.03 15.78
C ARG A 26 16.08 22.23 14.90
N THR A 27 16.96 23.15 15.30
CA THR A 27 18.17 23.50 14.54
C THR A 27 19.16 22.35 14.50
N GLU A 28 19.32 21.65 15.63
CA GLU A 28 20.19 20.48 15.77
C GLU A 28 19.66 19.30 14.96
N MET A 29 18.34 19.06 15.02
CA MET A 29 17.63 18.05 14.22
C MET A 29 17.85 18.27 12.72
N CYS A 30 17.67 19.50 12.23
CA CYS A 30 17.94 19.85 10.84
C CYS A 30 19.41 19.61 10.46
N ALA A 31 20.35 19.99 11.33
CA ALA A 31 21.78 19.84 11.08
C ALA A 31 22.18 18.36 10.97
N VAL A 32 21.71 17.52 11.90
CA VAL A 32 22.00 16.07 11.86
C VAL A 32 21.47 15.43 10.58
N ILE A 33 20.28 15.82 10.13
CA ILE A 33 19.71 15.29 8.88
C ILE A 33 20.52 15.77 7.66
N ALA A 34 20.88 17.05 7.62
CA ALA A 34 21.64 17.63 6.51
C ALA A 34 23.06 17.02 6.38
N GLU A 35 23.71 16.67 7.50
CA GLU A 35 25.04 16.05 7.52
C GLU A 35 25.06 14.60 7.01
N THR A 36 23.91 13.94 6.97
CA THR A 36 23.80 12.52 6.56
C THR A 36 23.56 12.31 5.08
N GLU A 37 23.48 13.37 4.28
CA GLU A 37 23.36 13.26 2.83
C GLU A 37 24.75 13.16 2.18
N PRO A 38 24.97 12.19 1.27
CA PRO A 38 26.23 12.06 0.56
C PRO A 38 26.48 13.30 -0.32
N SER A 39 27.71 13.82 -0.29
CA SER A 39 28.16 14.91 -1.15
C SER A 39 27.82 14.61 -2.61
N ALA A 40 27.06 15.52 -3.23
CA ALA A 40 26.44 15.37 -4.54
C ALA A 40 27.34 14.71 -5.60
N SER A 41 27.04 13.47 -5.97
CA SER A 41 27.37 12.97 -7.30
C SER A 41 26.29 13.48 -8.27
N THR A 42 26.66 14.53 -9.01
CA THR A 42 26.04 15.06 -10.24
C THR A 42 24.98 14.16 -10.88
N MET A 43 23.69 14.53 -10.78
CA MET A 43 22.69 14.36 -11.85
C MET A 43 21.29 14.96 -11.53
N HIS A 44 21.01 15.47 -10.31
CA HIS A 44 19.74 16.16 -10.05
C HIS A 44 19.92 17.43 -9.20
N PRO A 45 19.42 18.60 -9.65
CA PRO A 45 19.49 19.83 -8.89
C PRO A 45 18.41 19.88 -7.79
N SER A 46 18.85 20.23 -6.58
CA SER A 46 18.09 20.80 -5.46
C SER A 46 16.81 20.08 -5.00
N LEU A 47 16.97 19.10 -4.10
CA LEU A 47 15.96 18.79 -3.10
C LEU A 47 16.39 19.47 -1.79
N SER A 48 15.52 20.27 -1.18
CA SER A 48 15.83 20.93 0.10
C SER A 48 15.97 19.87 1.19
N SER A 49 17.13 19.79 1.82
CA SER A 49 17.37 18.96 3.01
C SER A 49 17.31 19.84 4.26
N PRO A 50 16.54 19.48 5.31
CA PRO A 50 15.64 18.31 5.41
C PRO A 50 14.41 18.43 4.50
N SER A 51 13.77 17.30 4.22
CA SER A 51 12.55 17.28 3.39
C SER A 51 11.46 18.19 3.97
N PRO A 52 10.62 18.83 3.13
CA PRO A 52 9.55 19.71 3.61
C PRO A 52 8.58 19.02 4.60
N VAL A 53 8.40 17.71 4.45
CA VAL A 53 7.60 16.88 5.36
C VAL A 53 8.24 16.79 6.75
N VAL A 54 9.56 16.59 6.80
CA VAL A 54 10.28 16.57 8.08
C VAL A 54 10.30 17.96 8.72
N VAL A 55 10.51 19.02 7.95
CA VAL A 55 10.46 20.39 8.48
C VAL A 55 9.08 20.72 9.08
N ALA A 56 8.00 20.24 8.46
CA ALA A 56 6.64 20.42 8.94
C ALA A 56 6.33 19.64 10.22
N HIS A 57 7.06 18.55 10.50
CA HIS A 57 6.84 17.66 11.64
C HIS A 57 8.05 17.57 12.59
N ILE A 58 8.90 18.59 12.57
CA ILE A 58 10.19 18.55 13.26
C ILE A 58 10.04 18.61 14.79
N GLU A 59 9.00 19.28 15.28
CA GLU A 59 8.70 19.34 16.70
C GLU A 59 8.25 17.97 17.22
N GLU A 60 7.38 17.28 16.49
CA GLU A 60 6.96 15.91 16.83
C GLU A 60 8.11 14.93 16.80
N LEU A 61 9.04 15.08 15.84
CA LEU A 61 10.27 14.29 15.77
C LEU A 61 11.17 14.52 16.99
N CYS A 62 11.34 15.76 17.46
CA CYS A 62 12.09 16.04 18.69
C CYS A 62 11.45 15.34 19.90
N TYR A 63 10.14 15.44 20.07
CA TYR A 63 9.44 14.76 21.17
C TYR A 63 9.58 13.24 21.12
N LEU A 64 9.55 12.64 19.92
CA LEU A 64 9.73 11.19 19.74
C LEU A 64 11.14 10.71 20.14
N ILE A 65 12.14 11.56 19.96
CA ILE A 65 13.55 11.24 20.21
C ILE A 65 13.93 11.49 21.67
N GLU A 66 13.35 12.52 22.31
CA GLU A 66 13.62 12.85 23.71
C GLU A 66 13.03 11.84 24.70
N ASP A 67 11.88 11.24 24.40
CA ASP A 67 11.21 10.31 25.32
C ASP A 67 11.02 8.91 24.70
N THR A 68 12.10 8.13 24.72
CA THR A 68 12.12 6.72 24.28
C THR A 68 11.36 5.77 25.22
N THR A 69 10.86 6.27 26.37
CA THR A 69 10.13 5.49 27.38
C THR A 69 8.61 5.67 27.29
N VAL A 70 8.12 6.62 26.51
CA VAL A 70 6.69 6.88 26.37
C VAL A 70 6.05 5.85 25.44
N SER A 71 5.04 5.16 25.97
CA SER A 71 4.12 4.35 25.17
C SER A 71 3.61 5.17 23.99
N MET A 72 3.70 4.62 22.77
CA MET A 72 3.21 5.26 21.55
C MET A 72 1.78 5.81 21.72
N ASP A 73 0.94 5.14 22.53
CA ASP A 73 -0.42 5.57 22.83
C ASP A 73 -0.50 6.86 23.65
N ASN A 74 0.41 7.04 24.61
CA ASN A 74 0.52 8.27 25.38
C ASN A 74 1.03 9.42 24.50
N LEU A 75 1.97 9.14 23.60
CA LEU A 75 2.51 10.13 22.66
C LEU A 75 1.44 10.62 21.68
N PHE A 76 0.68 9.70 21.09
CA PHE A 76 -0.45 10.03 20.24
C PHE A 76 -1.53 10.83 20.99
N THR A 77 -1.81 10.48 22.24
CA THR A 77 -2.78 11.20 23.08
C THR A 77 -2.33 12.64 23.37
N THR A 78 -1.05 12.84 23.69
CA THR A 78 -0.44 14.16 23.93
C THR A 78 -0.44 15.03 22.66
N LEU A 79 -0.07 14.45 21.52
CA LEU A 79 -0.13 15.12 20.22
C LEU A 79 -1.56 15.55 19.89
N LEU A 80 -2.54 14.67 20.07
CA LEU A 80 -3.94 14.97 19.81
C LEU A 80 -4.48 16.07 20.74
N GLY A 81 -3.97 16.15 21.98
CA GLY A 81 -4.22 17.25 22.91
C GLY A 81 -3.76 18.61 22.37
N LYS A 82 -2.60 18.68 21.70
CA LYS A 82 -2.13 19.92 21.05
C LYS A 82 -2.99 20.35 19.86
N TYR A 83 -3.64 19.39 19.20
CA TYR A 83 -4.55 19.64 18.07
C TYR A 83 -6.02 19.84 18.50
N LYS A 84 -6.33 19.83 19.81
CA LYS A 84 -7.66 20.19 20.32
C LYS A 84 -7.79 21.70 20.38
N GLU A 85 -8.85 22.24 19.79
CA GLU A 85 -9.25 23.62 20.05
C GLU A 85 -9.72 23.76 21.52
N PRO A 86 -9.74 24.99 22.08
CA PRO A 86 -10.28 25.26 23.42
C PRO A 86 -11.72 24.76 23.64
N SER A 87 -12.45 24.52 22.55
CA SER A 87 -13.80 23.93 22.49
C SER A 87 -13.83 22.41 22.70
N GLY A 88 -12.67 21.74 22.84
CA GLY A 88 -12.55 20.29 23.00
C GLY A 88 -12.67 19.48 21.70
N LEU A 89 -12.91 20.14 20.57
CA LEU A 89 -13.00 19.52 19.25
C LEU A 89 -11.63 19.51 18.56
N CYS A 90 -11.26 18.39 17.95
CA CYS A 90 -10.04 18.27 17.16
C CYS A 90 -10.37 18.52 15.68
N ARG A 91 -9.85 19.60 15.11
CA ARG A 91 -10.09 19.93 13.70
C ARG A 91 -9.33 18.94 12.82
N LEU A 92 -10.05 18.09 12.09
CA LEU A 92 -9.45 17.09 11.21
C LEU A 92 -8.66 17.77 10.09
N SER A 93 -7.39 17.41 9.98
CA SER A 93 -6.45 17.82 8.94
C SER A 93 -5.86 16.59 8.26
N VAL A 94 -5.24 16.79 7.10
CA VAL A 94 -4.51 15.74 6.38
C VAL A 94 -3.43 15.11 7.26
N TYR A 95 -2.91 15.86 8.24
CA TYR A 95 -1.82 15.49 9.12
C TYR A 95 -2.26 14.69 10.36
N ASN A 96 -3.44 14.98 10.93
CA ASN A 96 -3.92 14.31 12.15
C ASN A 96 -4.91 13.15 11.90
N TYR A 97 -5.39 12.96 10.67
CA TYR A 97 -6.39 11.92 10.33
C TYR A 97 -5.95 10.50 10.76
N ASN A 98 -4.70 10.13 10.49
CA ASN A 98 -4.19 8.78 10.81
C ASN A 98 -4.03 8.61 12.34
N LEU A 99 -3.61 9.67 13.04
CA LEU A 99 -3.50 9.73 14.49
C LEU A 99 -4.86 9.48 15.15
N VAL A 100 -5.89 10.22 14.70
CA VAL A 100 -7.27 10.11 15.18
C VAL A 100 -7.85 8.73 14.87
N SER A 101 -7.64 8.23 13.64
CA SER A 101 -8.16 6.92 13.22
C SER A 101 -7.57 5.76 14.03
N GLN A 102 -6.27 5.79 14.35
CA GLN A 102 -5.63 4.70 15.11
C GLN A 102 -6.08 4.67 16.57
N LEU A 103 -6.29 5.83 17.19
CA LEU A 103 -6.80 5.92 18.56
C LEU A 103 -8.27 5.54 18.66
N SER A 104 -9.12 5.94 17.70
CA SER A 104 -10.54 5.54 17.68
C SER A 104 -10.72 4.03 17.54
N LEU A 105 -9.87 3.35 16.76
CA LEU A 105 -9.87 1.89 16.61
C LEU A 105 -9.45 1.15 17.90
N LYS A 106 -8.62 1.78 18.75
CA LYS A 106 -8.26 1.23 20.06
C LYS A 106 -9.37 1.44 21.10
N GLN A 107 -10.09 2.56 21.03
CA GLN A 107 -11.22 2.87 21.93
C GLN A 107 -12.46 2.01 21.67
N THR A 108 -12.65 1.50 20.45
CA THR A 108 -13.76 0.57 20.14
C THR A 108 -13.71 -0.76 20.89
N ASN A 109 -12.58 -1.12 21.52
CA ASN A 109 -12.50 -2.31 22.39
C ASN A 109 -13.16 -2.11 23.77
N ILE A 110 -13.61 -0.90 24.12
CA ILE A 110 -14.25 -0.59 25.42
C ILE A 110 -15.79 -0.61 25.32
N PHE A 111 -16.37 -0.49 24.13
CA PHE A 111 -17.82 -0.59 23.93
C PHE A 111 -18.19 -1.98 23.42
N ALA A 112 -18.23 -2.94 24.35
CA ALA A 112 -18.95 -4.19 24.16
C ALA A 112 -20.42 -3.89 23.88
N PHE A 113 -20.93 -4.39 22.76
CA PHE A 113 -22.34 -4.33 22.40
C PHE A 113 -23.17 -5.05 23.49
N ALA A 114 -23.99 -4.28 24.23
CA ALA A 114 -25.09 -4.86 24.97
C ALA A 114 -26.06 -5.49 23.96
N SER A 115 -26.30 -6.78 24.11
CA SER A 115 -27.31 -7.51 23.38
C SER A 115 -28.71 -7.07 23.85
N SER A 116 -29.46 -6.42 22.99
CA SER A 116 -30.91 -6.49 23.03
C SER A 116 -31.44 -6.46 21.60
N GLY A 117 -32.11 -7.55 21.24
CA GLY A 117 -32.74 -7.70 19.95
C GLY A 117 -33.96 -6.80 19.85
N GLU A 118 -34.03 -6.04 18.77
CA GLU A 118 -35.30 -5.66 18.16
C GLU A 118 -35.04 -5.30 16.69
N LYS A 119 -35.65 -6.09 15.80
CA LYS A 119 -35.66 -5.84 14.37
C LYS A 119 -36.51 -4.60 14.13
N LEU A 120 -35.90 -3.49 13.70
CA LEU A 120 -36.65 -2.39 13.09
C LEU A 120 -35.93 -1.87 11.84
N SER A 121 -36.54 -2.21 10.70
CA SER A 121 -36.29 -1.68 9.38
C SER A 121 -36.59 -0.18 9.33
N THR A 122 -35.57 0.67 9.45
CA THR A 122 -35.61 2.06 8.99
C THR A 122 -34.23 2.49 8.47
N THR A 123 -34.13 2.71 7.16
CA THR A 123 -32.89 3.21 6.54
C THR A 123 -32.77 4.71 6.84
N SER A 124 -31.96 5.08 7.82
CA SER A 124 -31.67 6.50 8.13
C SER A 124 -31.04 7.22 6.92
N PRO A 125 -31.47 8.44 6.56
CA PRO A 125 -30.99 9.18 5.37
C PRO A 125 -29.47 9.43 5.35
N ASN A 126 -28.81 9.43 6.50
CA ASN A 126 -27.36 9.65 6.62
C ASN A 126 -26.48 8.50 6.06
N LYS A 127 -26.99 7.26 5.98
CA LYS A 127 -26.19 6.12 5.49
C LYS A 127 -25.97 6.18 3.98
N LYS A 128 -26.96 6.67 3.22
CA LYS A 128 -26.88 6.78 1.75
C LYS A 128 -25.88 7.86 1.34
N ALA A 129 -25.96 9.04 1.95
CA ALA A 129 -25.01 10.14 1.70
C ALA A 129 -23.57 9.76 2.07
N SER A 130 -23.38 9.03 3.18
CA SER A 130 -22.06 8.51 3.57
C SER A 130 -21.52 7.52 2.52
N ARG A 131 -22.34 6.58 2.04
CA ARG A 131 -21.95 5.63 0.99
C ARG A 131 -21.62 6.32 -0.33
N GLU A 132 -22.41 7.31 -0.76
CA GLU A 132 -22.11 8.11 -1.96
C GLU A 132 -20.79 8.88 -1.82
N SER A 133 -20.52 9.45 -0.66
CA SER A 133 -19.25 10.13 -0.38
C SER A 133 -18.05 9.18 -0.44
N PHE A 134 -18.23 7.95 0.05
CA PHE A 134 -17.24 6.88 -0.03
C PHE A 134 -17.00 6.47 -1.49
N ILE A 135 -18.07 6.19 -2.23
CA ILE A 135 -17.99 5.84 -3.65
C ILE A 135 -17.25 6.93 -4.44
N LYS A 136 -17.57 8.20 -4.21
CA LYS A 136 -16.89 9.33 -4.84
C LYS A 136 -15.42 9.45 -4.44
N LYS A 137 -15.07 9.08 -3.20
CA LYS A 137 -13.69 9.12 -2.70
C LYS A 137 -12.80 8.07 -3.36
N PHE A 138 -13.31 6.85 -3.52
CA PHE A 138 -12.50 5.71 -3.98
C PHE A 138 -12.58 5.46 -5.48
N SER A 139 -13.60 5.99 -6.16
CA SER A 139 -13.73 5.86 -7.61
C SER A 139 -12.71 6.65 -8.42
N CYS A 140 -12.46 6.19 -9.64
CA CYS A 140 -11.65 6.92 -10.61
C CYS A 140 -12.32 8.25 -10.95
N LYS A 141 -11.55 9.35 -10.81
CA LYS A 141 -12.02 10.72 -11.09
C LYS A 141 -11.93 11.11 -12.57
N SER A 142 -11.19 10.33 -13.35
CA SER A 142 -10.95 10.50 -14.79
C SER A 142 -11.21 9.17 -15.50
N PRO A 143 -11.51 9.21 -16.82
CA PRO A 143 -11.59 7.99 -17.61
C PRO A 143 -10.30 7.19 -17.46
N VAL A 144 -10.45 5.88 -17.28
CA VAL A 144 -9.29 4.97 -17.17
C VAL A 144 -8.73 4.72 -18.56
N TYR A 145 -9.57 4.22 -19.47
CA TYR A 145 -9.19 3.95 -20.85
C TYR A 145 -9.33 5.20 -21.70
N HIS A 146 -8.21 5.72 -22.17
CA HIS A 146 -8.17 6.84 -23.11
C HIS A 146 -8.26 6.37 -24.56
N ASN A 147 -8.02 5.07 -24.79
CA ASN A 147 -8.03 4.44 -26.11
C ASN A 147 -7.15 5.18 -27.14
N CYS A 148 -5.96 5.61 -26.70
CA CYS A 148 -4.93 6.13 -27.60
C CYS A 148 -4.34 4.98 -28.43
N ARG A 149 -4.07 5.19 -29.72
CA ARG A 149 -3.63 4.12 -30.63
C ARG A 149 -2.12 4.05 -30.70
N ILE A 150 -1.58 2.83 -30.77
CA ILE A 150 -0.17 2.59 -31.05
C ILE A 150 -0.08 1.77 -32.33
N TYR A 151 0.63 2.29 -33.31
CA TYR A 151 0.90 1.66 -34.60
C TYR A 151 2.36 1.17 -34.69
N ALA A 152 2.57 0.09 -35.42
CA ALA A 152 3.89 -0.31 -35.90
C ALA A 152 4.35 0.58 -37.06
N SER A 153 5.62 0.47 -37.46
CA SER A 153 6.20 1.25 -38.55
C SER A 153 5.57 0.97 -39.93
N ASP A 154 4.83 -0.14 -40.06
CA ASP A 154 4.06 -0.53 -41.24
C ASP A 154 2.57 -0.13 -41.15
N GLU A 155 2.25 0.81 -40.25
CA GLU A 155 0.90 1.37 -40.02
C GLU A 155 -0.13 0.39 -39.43
N ARG A 156 0.28 -0.82 -39.04
CA ARG A 156 -0.62 -1.78 -38.38
C ARG A 156 -0.88 -1.41 -36.92
N LEU A 157 -2.14 -1.56 -36.49
CA LEU A 157 -2.54 -1.29 -35.10
C LEU A 157 -2.02 -2.38 -34.15
N LEU A 158 -1.20 -1.97 -33.18
CA LEU A 158 -0.67 -2.88 -32.16
C LEU A 158 -1.57 -2.95 -30.94
N CYS A 159 -1.92 -1.83 -30.34
CA CYS A 159 -2.82 -1.82 -29.20
C CYS A 159 -3.38 -0.45 -28.87
N TYR A 160 -4.38 -0.45 -27.99
CA TYR A 160 -4.88 0.74 -27.30
C TYR A 160 -4.14 0.96 -25.98
N CYS A 161 -3.83 2.22 -25.68
CA CYS A 161 -3.12 2.62 -24.47
C CYS A 161 -3.70 3.88 -23.80
N ASP A 162 -3.18 4.16 -22.61
CA ASP A 162 -3.48 5.38 -21.87
C ASP A 162 -2.59 6.53 -22.34
N ARG A 163 -3.10 7.76 -22.25
CA ARG A 163 -2.40 8.97 -22.68
C ARG A 163 -1.02 9.13 -22.05
N LYS A 164 -0.86 8.78 -20.76
CA LYS A 164 0.44 8.79 -20.07
C LYS A 164 1.47 7.87 -20.72
N LYS A 165 1.03 6.71 -21.21
CA LYS A 165 1.93 5.75 -21.89
C LYS A 165 2.32 6.28 -23.26
N LEU A 166 1.36 6.87 -23.99
CA LEU A 166 1.62 7.54 -25.25
C LEU A 166 2.65 8.65 -25.10
N GLU A 167 2.45 9.55 -24.13
CA GLU A 167 3.38 10.66 -23.81
C GLU A 167 4.77 10.15 -23.43
N TRP A 168 4.87 9.05 -22.68
CA TRP A 168 6.13 8.43 -22.31
C TRP A 168 6.96 7.98 -23.53
N TYR A 169 6.31 7.45 -24.59
CA TYR A 169 7.00 7.05 -25.82
C TYR A 169 7.48 8.26 -26.62
N ILE A 170 6.65 9.30 -26.74
CA ILE A 170 7.00 10.53 -27.48
C ILE A 170 8.18 11.24 -26.79
N GLN A 171 8.12 11.42 -25.47
CA GLN A 171 9.16 12.12 -24.70
C GLN A 171 10.54 11.44 -24.75
N ARG A 172 10.60 10.17 -25.17
CA ARG A 172 11.83 9.38 -25.27
C ARG A 172 12.28 9.19 -26.72
N ASP A 173 11.65 9.88 -27.67
CA ASP A 173 11.92 9.72 -29.11
C ASP A 173 11.79 8.26 -29.59
N LEU A 174 10.89 7.49 -28.97
CA LEU A 174 10.61 6.10 -29.33
C LEU A 174 9.43 5.97 -30.29
N ALA A 175 8.64 7.03 -30.44
CA ALA A 175 7.46 7.08 -31.29
C ALA A 175 7.20 8.50 -31.79
N LYS A 176 6.55 8.61 -32.96
CA LYS A 176 6.07 9.88 -33.51
C LYS A 176 4.55 9.95 -33.46
N LEU A 177 4.02 11.15 -33.27
CA LEU A 177 2.57 11.40 -33.35
C LEU A 177 2.11 11.28 -34.80
N VAL A 178 1.02 10.55 -35.04
CA VAL A 178 0.42 10.31 -36.37
C VAL A 178 -1.04 10.74 -36.42
N GLU A 179 -1.76 10.65 -35.31
CA GLU A 179 -3.15 11.10 -35.19
C GLU A 179 -3.32 12.02 -33.97
N ASP A 180 -4.19 13.03 -34.08
CA ASP A 180 -4.42 14.00 -33.01
C ASP A 180 -5.65 13.68 -32.13
N ASN A 181 -6.71 13.03 -32.66
CA ASN A 181 -7.94 12.81 -31.89
C ASN A 181 -8.76 11.54 -32.29
N PRO A 182 -8.81 10.48 -31.44
CA PRO A 182 -7.98 10.28 -30.26
C PRO A 182 -6.51 10.11 -30.66
N PRO A 183 -5.55 10.54 -29.82
CA PRO A 183 -4.15 10.60 -30.23
C PRO A 183 -3.58 9.22 -30.52
N GLY A 184 -2.84 9.13 -31.63
CA GLY A 184 -2.22 7.91 -32.13
C GLY A 184 -0.75 8.13 -32.38
N ILE A 185 0.08 7.19 -31.94
CA ILE A 185 1.53 7.21 -32.17
C ILE A 185 1.98 6.04 -33.02
N MET A 186 3.02 6.24 -33.81
CA MET A 186 3.72 5.18 -34.53
C MET A 186 5.09 4.95 -33.91
N LEU A 187 5.39 3.71 -33.53
CA LEU A 187 6.70 3.34 -32.99
C LEU A 187 7.78 3.49 -34.06
N LEU A 188 8.97 3.92 -33.63
CA LEU A 188 10.15 4.06 -34.51
C LEU A 188 11.03 2.80 -34.54
N PHE A 189 10.58 1.72 -33.88
CA PHE A 189 11.27 0.44 -33.78
C PHE A 189 10.29 -0.71 -33.93
N GLU A 190 10.81 -1.89 -34.31
CA GLU A 190 10.00 -3.09 -34.48
C GLU A 190 9.69 -3.74 -33.11
N PRO A 191 8.41 -3.89 -32.74
CA PRO A 191 8.04 -4.56 -31.50
C PRO A 191 8.39 -6.06 -31.55
N LYS A 192 8.61 -6.67 -30.38
CA LYS A 192 8.96 -8.10 -30.27
C LYS A 192 7.82 -9.06 -30.62
N GLY A 193 6.58 -8.58 -30.67
CA GLY A 193 5.41 -9.37 -30.95
C GLY A 193 4.28 -8.49 -31.45
N ARG A 194 3.48 -9.02 -32.36
CA ARG A 194 2.33 -8.35 -32.96
C ARG A 194 1.06 -9.10 -32.58
N PRO A 195 -0.07 -8.40 -32.36
CA PRO A 195 -1.33 -9.06 -32.01
C PRO A 195 -1.83 -10.03 -33.09
N GLU A 196 -1.58 -9.72 -34.36
CA GLU A 196 -1.97 -10.55 -35.51
C GLU A 196 -1.21 -11.88 -35.55
N ASP A 197 0.07 -11.89 -35.15
CA ASP A 197 0.90 -13.10 -35.19
C ASP A 197 0.56 -14.08 -34.05
N GLU A 198 -0.16 -13.61 -33.03
CA GLU A 198 -0.50 -14.36 -31.82
C GLU A 198 -2.01 -14.57 -31.65
N ASP A 199 -2.83 -14.31 -32.68
CA ASP A 199 -4.31 -14.36 -32.64
C ASP A 199 -4.91 -13.59 -31.45
N ASN A 200 -4.28 -12.47 -31.09
CA ASN A 200 -4.50 -11.76 -29.84
C ASN A 200 -5.42 -10.54 -30.03
N GLU A 201 -6.62 -10.77 -30.57
CA GLU A 201 -7.62 -9.72 -30.88
C GLU A 201 -8.00 -8.84 -29.68
N PHE A 202 -7.87 -9.35 -28.46
CA PHE A 202 -8.20 -8.62 -27.24
C PHE A 202 -7.47 -7.27 -27.09
N TYR A 203 -6.24 -7.16 -27.61
CA TYR A 203 -5.41 -5.96 -27.46
C TYR A 203 -5.69 -4.88 -28.51
N ILE A 204 -6.28 -5.26 -29.64
CA ILE A 204 -6.72 -4.38 -30.73
C ILE A 204 -8.18 -3.95 -30.60
N GLN A 205 -8.81 -4.26 -29.47
CA GLN A 205 -10.16 -3.79 -29.16
C GLN A 205 -10.13 -2.56 -28.25
N SER A 206 -10.89 -1.53 -28.63
CA SER A 206 -11.12 -0.36 -27.78
C SER A 206 -11.91 -0.75 -26.53
N LYS A 207 -11.55 -0.16 -25.39
CA LYS A 207 -12.13 -0.52 -24.09
C LYS A 207 -13.09 0.56 -23.61
N LYS A 208 -14.25 0.13 -23.11
CA LYS A 208 -15.25 1.03 -22.53
C LYS A 208 -14.97 1.25 -21.05
N ASN A 209 -15.12 2.50 -20.61
CA ASN A 209 -14.99 2.88 -19.20
C ASN A 209 -16.29 2.58 -18.44
N ILE A 210 -16.57 1.29 -18.23
CA ILE A 210 -17.77 0.81 -17.54
C ILE A 210 -17.42 -0.33 -16.59
N CYS A 211 -18.24 -0.53 -15.56
CA CYS A 211 -18.19 -1.71 -14.71
C CYS A 211 -18.48 -2.97 -15.55
N VAL A 212 -17.57 -3.94 -15.56
CA VAL A 212 -17.77 -5.20 -16.30
C VAL A 212 -18.79 -6.12 -15.62
N GLY A 213 -19.09 -5.91 -14.34
CA GLY A 213 -20.07 -6.70 -13.59
C GLY A 213 -21.53 -6.28 -13.82
N CYS A 214 -21.82 -4.98 -13.79
CA CYS A 214 -23.18 -4.45 -13.88
C CYS A 214 -23.42 -3.41 -14.99
N GLY A 215 -22.38 -3.00 -15.73
CA GLY A 215 -22.49 -1.98 -16.79
C GLY A 215 -22.53 -0.53 -16.31
N GLU A 216 -22.39 -0.27 -15.01
CA GLU A 216 -22.34 1.07 -14.43
C GLU A 216 -21.26 1.93 -15.11
N LYS A 217 -21.64 3.14 -15.55
CA LYS A 217 -20.78 4.06 -16.31
C LYS A 217 -20.07 5.07 -15.42
N SER A 218 -20.47 5.16 -14.15
CA SER A 218 -19.93 6.10 -13.19
C SER A 218 -19.21 5.38 -12.05
N HIS A 219 -18.25 6.06 -11.42
CA HIS A 219 -17.65 5.62 -10.16
C HIS A 219 -17.04 4.20 -10.13
N TYR A 220 -16.29 3.82 -11.15
CA TYR A 220 -15.56 2.55 -11.21
C TYR A 220 -14.13 2.64 -10.65
N ILE A 221 -13.59 1.50 -10.27
CA ILE A 221 -12.22 1.28 -9.78
C ILE A 221 -11.56 0.13 -10.54
N ARG A 222 -10.23 0.18 -10.64
CA ARG A 222 -9.44 -0.90 -11.24
C ARG A 222 -9.37 -2.08 -10.27
N TYR A 223 -9.91 -3.22 -10.68
CA TYR A 223 -9.86 -4.47 -9.96
C TYR A 223 -8.87 -5.42 -10.63
N ARG A 224 -8.01 -6.06 -9.83
CA ARG A 224 -7.09 -7.09 -10.30
C ARG A 224 -7.75 -8.45 -10.11
N ILE A 225 -7.99 -9.16 -11.22
CA ILE A 225 -8.57 -10.50 -11.20
C ILE A 225 -7.66 -11.44 -10.42
N ILE A 226 -6.36 -11.37 -10.69
CA ILE A 226 -5.34 -12.20 -10.03
C ILE A 226 -4.75 -11.43 -8.84
N PRO A 227 -4.91 -11.92 -7.60
CA PRO A 227 -4.31 -11.31 -6.42
C PRO A 227 -2.78 -11.21 -6.53
N SER A 228 -2.21 -10.16 -5.96
CA SER A 228 -0.76 -9.89 -6.00
C SER A 228 0.05 -11.02 -5.37
N CYS A 229 -0.46 -11.65 -4.32
CA CYS A 229 0.18 -12.77 -3.62
C CYS A 229 0.39 -13.99 -4.52
N TYR A 230 -0.47 -14.24 -5.51
CA TYR A 230 -0.24 -15.31 -6.48
C TYR A 230 0.56 -14.82 -7.68
N ARG A 231 0.26 -13.61 -8.15
CA ARG A 231 0.91 -13.04 -9.34
C ARG A 231 2.44 -12.96 -9.19
N MET A 232 2.95 -12.74 -7.99
CA MET A 232 4.40 -12.70 -7.77
C MET A 232 5.11 -14.02 -8.13
N HIS A 233 4.40 -15.15 -8.04
CA HIS A 233 4.91 -16.48 -8.36
C HIS A 233 4.71 -16.90 -9.83
N PHE A 234 4.05 -16.09 -10.65
CA PHE A 234 3.82 -16.42 -12.06
C PHE A 234 5.13 -16.37 -12.87
N PRO A 235 5.29 -17.20 -13.91
CA PRO A 235 6.38 -17.06 -14.86
C PRO A 235 6.28 -15.73 -15.63
N GLU A 236 7.40 -15.27 -16.19
CA GLU A 236 7.47 -13.91 -16.77
C GLU A 236 6.52 -13.71 -17.97
N HIS A 237 6.33 -14.73 -18.80
CA HIS A 237 5.42 -14.66 -19.94
C HIS A 237 3.94 -14.44 -19.52
N LEU A 238 3.54 -14.90 -18.33
CA LEU A 238 2.21 -14.61 -17.74
C LEU A 238 2.19 -13.29 -16.96
N LYS A 239 3.36 -12.71 -16.70
CA LYS A 239 3.50 -11.40 -16.08
C LYS A 239 3.50 -10.28 -17.12
N SER A 240 3.89 -10.51 -18.36
CA SER A 240 3.78 -9.53 -19.45
C SER A 240 2.32 -9.30 -19.87
N HIS A 241 2.04 -8.18 -20.55
CA HIS A 241 0.71 -7.87 -21.15
C HIS A 241 -0.50 -7.94 -20.18
N ARG A 242 -0.38 -7.34 -18.99
CA ARG A 242 -1.34 -7.47 -17.86
C ARG A 242 -2.72 -6.83 -18.04
N SER A 243 -3.06 -6.28 -19.19
CA SER A 243 -4.30 -5.49 -19.34
C SER A 243 -5.55 -6.37 -19.33
N HIS A 244 -5.44 -7.67 -19.61
CA HIS A 244 -6.55 -8.63 -19.49
C HIS A 244 -6.92 -8.93 -18.02
N ASP A 245 -5.92 -8.94 -17.13
CA ASP A 245 -6.11 -9.23 -15.69
C ASP A 245 -6.62 -8.05 -14.87
N ILE A 246 -6.76 -6.88 -15.48
CA ILE A 246 -7.15 -5.64 -14.81
C ILE A 246 -8.46 -5.16 -15.43
N VAL A 247 -9.54 -5.24 -14.67
CA VAL A 247 -10.89 -4.86 -15.11
C VAL A 247 -11.42 -3.67 -14.32
N LEU A 248 -12.49 -3.05 -14.81
CA LEU A 248 -13.18 -1.98 -14.10
C LEU A 248 -14.42 -2.54 -13.40
N LEU A 249 -14.56 -2.25 -12.10
CA LEU A 249 -15.75 -2.58 -11.32
C LEU A 249 -16.27 -1.34 -10.61
N CYS A 250 -17.58 -1.18 -10.46
CA CYS A 250 -18.13 -0.24 -9.49
C CYS A 250 -17.85 -0.75 -8.06
N VAL A 251 -18.08 0.11 -7.06
CA VAL A 251 -17.83 -0.25 -5.65
C VAL A 251 -18.63 -1.48 -5.21
N ASP A 252 -19.90 -1.59 -5.61
CA ASP A 252 -20.75 -2.72 -5.25
C ASP A 252 -20.24 -4.03 -5.86
N CYS A 253 -19.96 -4.05 -7.16
CA CYS A 253 -19.38 -5.22 -7.83
C CYS A 253 -17.99 -5.56 -7.30
N HIS A 254 -17.21 -4.55 -6.90
CA HIS A 254 -15.91 -4.78 -6.28
C HIS A 254 -16.05 -5.49 -4.92
N GLU A 255 -16.98 -5.07 -4.06
CA GLU A 255 -17.25 -5.74 -2.78
C GLU A 255 -17.62 -7.22 -2.99
N ILE A 256 -18.50 -7.49 -3.96
CA ILE A 256 -18.92 -8.86 -4.32
C ILE A 256 -17.74 -9.67 -4.86
N ALA A 257 -17.01 -9.14 -5.84
CA ALA A 257 -15.88 -9.83 -6.47
C ALA A 257 -14.75 -10.10 -5.46
N HIS A 258 -14.45 -9.13 -4.59
CA HIS A 258 -13.45 -9.27 -3.56
C HIS A 258 -13.85 -10.34 -2.53
N SER A 259 -15.10 -10.33 -2.06
CA SER A 259 -15.62 -11.36 -1.15
C SER A 259 -15.54 -12.76 -1.76
N ALA A 260 -15.93 -12.91 -3.03
CA ALA A 260 -15.83 -14.17 -3.75
C ALA A 260 -14.37 -14.62 -3.92
N ALA A 261 -13.46 -13.70 -4.24
CA ALA A 261 -12.04 -13.97 -4.36
C ALA A 261 -11.44 -14.43 -3.03
N GLU A 262 -11.73 -13.74 -1.90
CA GLU A 262 -11.28 -14.16 -0.57
C GLU A 262 -11.79 -15.56 -0.20
N LYS A 263 -13.05 -15.88 -0.50
CA LYS A 263 -13.61 -17.22 -0.29
C LYS A 263 -12.88 -18.28 -1.12
N TYR A 264 -12.59 -17.98 -2.39
CA TYR A 264 -11.86 -18.90 -3.25
C TYR A 264 -10.41 -19.11 -2.78
N LYS A 265 -9.73 -18.05 -2.34
CA LYS A 265 -8.40 -18.15 -1.74
C LYS A 265 -8.36 -19.05 -0.52
N ARG A 266 -9.37 -18.97 0.36
CA ARG A 266 -9.49 -19.85 1.54
C ARG A 266 -9.66 -21.31 1.13
N ARG A 267 -10.55 -21.59 0.17
CA ARG A 267 -10.73 -22.96 -0.35
C ARG A 267 -9.45 -23.51 -0.98
N LEU A 268 -8.77 -22.75 -1.83
CA LEU A 268 -7.50 -23.17 -2.44
C LEU A 268 -6.41 -23.45 -1.40
N ALA A 269 -6.34 -22.63 -0.36
CA ALA A 269 -5.41 -22.83 0.75
C ALA A 269 -5.70 -24.12 1.52
N GLU A 270 -6.97 -24.43 1.76
CA GLU A 270 -7.41 -25.68 2.39
C GLU A 270 -7.10 -26.90 1.49
N GLU A 271 -7.47 -26.83 0.20
CA GLU A 271 -7.26 -27.91 -0.78
C GLU A 271 -5.78 -28.25 -0.99
N LEU A 272 -4.90 -27.25 -1.01
CA LEU A 272 -3.47 -27.43 -1.22
C LEU A 272 -2.67 -27.54 0.08
N GLY A 273 -3.31 -27.42 1.25
CA GLY A 273 -2.65 -27.39 2.54
C GLY A 273 -1.68 -26.21 2.72
N ILE A 274 -1.92 -25.08 2.04
CA ILE A 274 -1.07 -23.89 2.09
C ILE A 274 -1.70 -22.86 3.03
N PRO A 275 -1.09 -22.53 4.18
CA PRO A 275 -1.67 -21.57 5.11
C PRO A 275 -1.69 -20.15 4.52
N LEU A 276 -2.88 -19.52 4.43
CA LEU A 276 -3.02 -18.13 3.96
C LEU A 276 -2.36 -17.11 4.88
N PHE A 277 -2.33 -17.43 6.17
CA PHE A 277 -1.68 -16.64 7.19
C PHE A 277 -0.53 -17.47 7.71
N VAL A 278 0.66 -16.87 7.76
CA VAL A 278 1.81 -17.58 8.31
C VAL A 278 1.51 -17.88 9.77
N GLN A 279 1.34 -19.16 10.09
CA GLN A 279 1.09 -19.62 11.45
C GLN A 279 2.27 -19.20 12.33
N LYS A 280 1.99 -18.83 13.58
CA LYS A 280 3.05 -18.50 14.54
C LYS A 280 4.00 -19.70 14.66
N ILE A 281 5.30 -19.46 14.59
CA ILE A 281 6.30 -20.53 14.71
C ILE A 281 6.37 -20.93 16.18
N VAL A 282 6.12 -22.21 16.46
CA VAL A 282 6.27 -22.83 17.78
C VAL A 282 7.49 -23.75 17.71
N ASN A 283 8.33 -23.78 18.77
CA ASN A 283 9.56 -24.57 18.76
C ASN A 283 9.29 -26.08 18.57
N SER A 284 10.21 -26.72 17.85
CA SER A 284 10.21 -28.13 17.39
C SER A 284 10.28 -29.20 18.51
N GLY A 285 9.87 -28.88 19.74
CA GLY A 285 9.81 -29.83 20.85
C GLY A 285 8.58 -30.74 20.81
N ASP A 286 7.45 -30.25 20.30
CA ASP A 286 6.20 -31.01 20.26
C ASP A 286 5.76 -31.21 18.80
N ARG A 287 6.33 -32.24 18.19
CA ARG A 287 5.88 -32.73 16.88
C ARG A 287 4.64 -33.61 17.09
N SER A 288 3.54 -33.01 17.55
CA SER A 288 2.23 -33.62 17.33
C SER A 288 1.67 -33.08 16.02
N LEU A 289 1.45 -34.00 15.09
CA LEU A 289 0.73 -33.76 13.86
C LEU A 289 -0.70 -33.40 14.27
N ILE A 290 -1.03 -32.11 14.36
CA ILE A 290 -2.42 -31.69 14.38
C ILE A 290 -2.87 -31.55 12.92
N THR A 291 -3.03 -32.71 12.30
CA THR A 291 -4.21 -32.93 11.44
C THR A 291 -5.41 -32.75 12.35
N ASP A 292 -6.09 -31.62 12.26
CA ASP A 292 -7.54 -31.63 12.29
C ASP A 292 -8.10 -30.30 11.79
N ALA A 293 -8.95 -30.46 10.78
CA ALA A 293 -9.86 -29.44 10.32
C ALA A 293 -10.87 -29.14 11.42
N SER A 294 -10.78 -27.96 12.02
CA SER A 294 -11.94 -27.37 12.67
C SER A 294 -11.82 -25.87 12.68
N VAL A 295 -12.75 -25.26 11.95
CA VAL A 295 -13.22 -23.90 12.20
C VAL A 295 -13.60 -23.81 13.67
N SER A 296 -12.79 -23.12 14.48
CA SER A 296 -13.23 -22.58 15.75
C SER A 296 -12.57 -21.23 16.00
N GLU A 297 -13.40 -20.28 16.39
CA GLU A 297 -12.99 -19.07 17.08
C GLU A 297 -12.23 -19.48 18.35
N ASP A 298 -10.90 -19.41 18.35
CA ASP A 298 -10.12 -19.43 19.59
C ASP A 298 -9.29 -18.15 19.69
N LYS A 299 -9.94 -17.14 20.25
CA LYS A 299 -9.28 -16.30 21.25
C LYS A 299 -8.81 -17.26 22.35
N LEU A 300 -7.55 -17.14 22.78
CA LEU A 300 -6.87 -17.89 23.87
C LEU A 300 -5.92 -19.00 23.39
N ASN A 301 -4.77 -18.59 22.83
CA ASN A 301 -3.46 -19.02 23.33
C ASN A 301 -2.35 -18.24 22.61
N GLU A 302 -1.70 -17.32 23.35
CA GLU A 302 -0.65 -16.41 22.86
C GLU A 302 0.71 -17.10 22.64
N LYS A 303 0.79 -18.38 22.27
CA LYS A 303 2.08 -19.05 22.02
C LYS A 303 2.52 -18.91 20.55
N GLY A 304 3.71 -18.36 20.32
CA GLY A 304 4.44 -18.29 19.04
C GLY A 304 4.69 -16.86 18.49
N VAL A 305 5.81 -16.65 17.76
CA VAL A 305 6.26 -15.31 17.32
C VAL A 305 5.64 -15.07 15.95
N SER A 306 5.19 -13.84 15.68
CA SER A 306 4.71 -13.46 14.36
C SER A 306 5.84 -13.62 13.32
N PRO A 307 5.59 -14.30 12.19
CA PRO A 307 6.62 -14.53 11.17
C PRO A 307 7.17 -13.22 10.55
N LEU A 308 6.37 -12.16 10.58
CA LEU A 308 6.80 -10.80 10.23
C LEU A 308 7.85 -10.27 11.21
N LEU A 309 7.66 -10.45 12.52
CA LEU A 309 8.62 -10.04 13.55
C LEU A 309 9.92 -10.84 13.42
N LEU A 310 9.83 -12.17 13.23
CA LEU A 310 11.00 -13.02 12.98
C LEU A 310 11.78 -12.58 11.74
N ARG A 311 11.08 -12.36 10.61
CA ARG A 311 11.71 -11.90 9.38
C ARG A 311 12.37 -10.53 9.57
N THR A 312 11.72 -9.62 10.27
CA THR A 312 12.24 -8.26 10.52
C THR A 312 13.48 -8.32 11.41
N ALA A 313 13.44 -9.10 12.48
CA ALA A 313 14.57 -9.31 13.39
C ALA A 313 15.76 -9.96 12.67
N ALA A 314 15.52 -11.03 11.91
CA ALA A 314 16.56 -11.71 11.13
C ALA A 314 17.20 -10.78 10.09
N MET A 315 16.39 -10.01 9.35
CA MET A 315 16.89 -9.05 8.36
C MET A 315 17.72 -7.93 8.99
N ALA A 316 17.32 -7.44 10.16
CA ALA A 316 18.06 -6.43 10.90
C ALA A 316 19.42 -6.96 11.40
N LEU A 317 19.46 -8.19 11.94
CA LEU A 317 20.70 -8.86 12.35
C LEU A 317 21.64 -9.11 11.17
N LEU A 318 21.14 -9.63 10.05
CA LEU A 318 21.95 -9.94 8.86
C LEU A 318 22.56 -8.69 8.21
N ARG A 319 21.82 -7.56 8.19
CA ARG A 319 22.27 -6.34 7.51
C ARG A 319 23.09 -5.42 8.41
N HIS A 320 22.79 -5.39 9.71
CA HIS A 320 23.31 -4.38 10.61
C HIS A 320 23.94 -4.94 11.88
N GLY A 321 24.01 -6.26 12.05
CA GLY A 321 24.47 -6.91 13.28
C GLY A 321 25.86 -6.47 13.75
N SER A 322 26.79 -6.18 12.84
CA SER A 322 28.14 -5.71 13.16
C SER A 322 28.20 -4.27 13.67
N THR A 323 27.22 -3.44 13.31
CA THR A 323 27.12 -2.02 13.68
C THR A 323 26.04 -1.74 14.73
N MET A 324 25.29 -2.77 15.12
CA MET A 324 24.14 -2.65 16.02
C MET A 324 24.60 -2.62 17.49
N PRO A 325 24.02 -1.75 18.33
CA PRO A 325 24.30 -1.76 19.77
C PRO A 325 24.05 -3.13 20.40
N SER A 326 24.96 -3.60 21.25
CA SER A 326 24.97 -4.97 21.79
C SER A 326 23.63 -5.37 22.42
N LYS A 327 23.03 -4.46 23.20
CA LYS A 327 21.71 -4.65 23.81
C LYS A 327 20.61 -4.93 22.79
N ARG A 328 20.60 -4.20 21.67
CA ARG A 328 19.59 -4.39 20.61
C ARG A 328 19.83 -5.66 19.80
N CYS A 329 21.10 -6.02 19.61
CA CYS A 329 21.48 -7.28 18.98
C CYS A 329 20.98 -8.47 19.81
N GLU A 330 21.21 -8.44 21.12
CA GLU A 330 20.72 -9.44 22.08
C GLU A 330 19.19 -9.53 22.09
N GLU A 331 18.47 -8.40 22.13
CA GLU A 331 17.00 -8.38 22.02
C GLU A 331 16.49 -9.05 20.74
N LEU A 332 17.10 -8.77 19.59
CA LEU A 332 16.69 -9.36 18.31
C LEU A 332 17.07 -10.84 18.19
N MET A 333 18.18 -11.26 18.81
CA MET A 333 18.56 -12.67 18.94
C MET A 333 17.66 -13.45 19.89
N GLN A 334 16.95 -12.77 20.79
CA GLN A 334 15.98 -13.40 21.69
C GLN A 334 14.60 -13.61 21.05
N VAL A 335 14.28 -12.94 19.94
CA VAL A 335 13.00 -13.09 19.20
C VAL A 335 12.72 -14.53 18.74
N PRO A 336 13.69 -15.34 18.30
CA PRO A 336 13.49 -16.77 18.02
C PRO A 336 13.31 -17.63 19.28
N THR A 337 13.84 -17.19 20.42
CA THR A 337 13.83 -17.95 21.69
C THR A 337 12.76 -17.51 22.68
N SER A 338 12.01 -16.44 22.38
CA SER A 338 10.98 -15.89 23.26
C SER A 338 9.70 -16.74 23.21
N PHE A 339 9.75 -17.99 23.67
CA PHE A 339 8.60 -18.86 23.98
C PHE A 339 8.84 -19.74 25.19
#